data_AF-A0A432TEQ5-F1
#
_entry.id   AF-A0A432TEQ5-F1
#
_cell.length_a   1.000
_cell.length_b   1.000
_cell.length_c   1.000
_cell.angle_alpha   90.00
_cell.angle_beta   90.00
_cell.angle_gamma   90.00
#
_symmetry.space_group_name_H-M   'P 1'
#
loop_
_entity.id
_entity.type
_entity.pdbx_description
1 polymer ?
#
loop_
_entity_poly.entity_id
_entity_poly.type
_entity_poly.pdbx_seq_one_letter_code
_entity_poly.pdbx_strand_id
1 'polypeptide(L)'
;MKKMVLILSIALLVIGCGKDRAKGRNSNSVLGVSTVSLDSDKDGILDSVEGTKDSDGDGIIDALESLLKDTDADGVPDQFDRSNSDPTNDSDGDGVSNQYEMIAGTDPLDAKSTPNLRGDRDRDGLPDIIDPNDNNSDTDGDGIKDGDDADVNGDGVLDNGADHDGDGMNDDADNDDDNDGLEDDKDNNDHNYDSDGDGIPDGVDSSGGLLDTDGDGIIDVADVDVNGDGVVDNGTDSDGDGINDKYDRIDNGKDKDSDGFPDDIDPNDDNADTDGDGIADGADVDVDGDKINDNGTDSDGDGINNKTDVDVNGDGVNDNGVDSDGDGVADTYDTINQNSNENSNENSNESSNESSNESNDDDNDGLANDVDKDDANHDSDGDGIPDGADVDVNGDGVNDNGFDSDGDGINDDADVDVNGDGTIDNGADSDGDGINDAHDTIDNSKDKDGDGLPDDVDPDDNNPDTDGDGIKDGDDVDVNGDGINDNGVDYDGDGINDRGDLDDDNDGLANDVDKDDANHDSDGDGIPDGADVDVNGDGVNDNGFDSDGDGINDDADVDVNGDGTIDNGADSDGDGINDAHDTIDNSKDKDGDGLPDDVDPDDNNPDTDGDGIKDGDDV
;
A
#
# COMPACT_ATOMS: atom_id res chain seq x y z
N MET A 1 -5.10 23.58 -43.89
CA MET A 1 -5.56 22.38 -44.62
C MET A 1 -6.50 21.63 -43.70
N LYS A 2 -7.61 21.07 -44.23
CA LYS A 2 -8.61 20.16 -43.60
C LYS A 2 -9.28 20.67 -42.29
N LYS A 3 -10.52 21.18 -42.33
CA LYS A 3 -11.86 20.52 -42.35
C LYS A 3 -12.27 20.00 -40.95
N MET A 4 -13.24 20.64 -40.27
CA MET A 4 -14.73 20.52 -40.37
C MET A 4 -15.19 19.72 -39.11
N VAL A 5 -16.18 20.05 -38.26
CA VAL A 5 -17.61 20.40 -38.41
C VAL A 5 -18.09 20.90 -37.02
N LEU A 6 -18.54 22.15 -36.85
CA LEU A 6 -19.94 22.64 -36.78
C LEU A 6 -20.81 22.09 -35.62
N ILE A 7 -20.74 22.79 -34.48
CA ILE A 7 -21.77 22.84 -33.43
C ILE A 7 -22.93 23.73 -33.94
N LEU A 8 -24.18 23.27 -33.86
CA LEU A 8 -25.34 24.15 -34.02
C LEU A 8 -26.42 23.87 -32.98
N SER A 9 -26.75 24.95 -32.27
CA SER A 9 -27.68 25.09 -31.17
C SER A 9 -29.16 24.90 -31.52
N ILE A 10 -29.90 24.59 -30.45
CA ILE A 10 -31.34 24.51 -30.20
C ILE A 10 -32.21 25.58 -30.90
N ALA A 11 -33.40 25.19 -31.40
CA ALA A 11 -34.61 26.04 -31.42
C ALA A 11 -35.93 25.23 -31.56
N LEU A 12 -36.77 25.33 -30.52
CA LEU A 12 -38.21 25.03 -30.47
C LEU A 12 -39.02 25.76 -31.57
N LEU A 13 -40.00 25.11 -32.23
CA LEU A 13 -41.40 25.60 -32.33
C LEU A 13 -42.38 24.65 -33.09
N VAL A 14 -43.61 24.72 -32.61
CA VAL A 14 -44.87 24.02 -32.89
C VAL A 14 -45.53 24.30 -34.27
N ILE A 15 -46.44 23.40 -34.68
CA ILE A 15 -47.67 23.54 -35.52
C ILE A 15 -47.58 23.13 -37.02
N GLY A 16 -48.39 22.14 -37.41
CA GLY A 16 -49.35 22.34 -38.52
C GLY A 16 -49.49 21.28 -39.63
N CYS A 17 -50.52 20.42 -39.49
CA CYS A 17 -51.54 20.05 -40.50
C CYS A 17 -51.15 19.81 -41.98
N GLY A 18 -51.42 18.60 -42.51
CA GLY A 18 -51.49 18.36 -43.95
C GLY A 18 -52.00 16.97 -44.38
N LYS A 19 -53.28 16.89 -44.77
CA LYS A 19 -53.92 15.73 -45.42
C LYS A 19 -53.58 15.64 -46.92
N ASP A 20 -53.75 14.42 -47.45
CA ASP A 20 -54.22 14.03 -48.81
C ASP A 20 -53.25 13.34 -49.81
N ARG A 21 -53.59 12.05 -50.08
CA ARG A 21 -53.81 11.39 -51.40
C ARG A 21 -52.64 10.91 -52.29
N ALA A 22 -52.45 9.59 -52.25
CA ALA A 22 -52.49 8.58 -53.35
C ALA A 22 -52.20 8.97 -54.83
N LYS A 23 -51.19 8.32 -55.46
CA LYS A 23 -51.32 7.38 -56.61
C LYS A 23 -49.98 6.92 -57.25
N GLY A 24 -49.68 5.62 -57.08
CA GLY A 24 -49.16 4.58 -58.02
C GLY A 24 -48.05 4.84 -59.07
N ARG A 25 -47.08 3.90 -59.16
CA ARG A 25 -47.06 2.75 -60.12
C ARG A 25 -45.77 1.91 -60.04
N ASN A 26 -45.96 0.59 -60.05
CA ASN A 26 -45.11 -0.60 -60.29
C ASN A 26 -43.68 -0.45 -60.86
N SER A 27 -42.76 -1.31 -60.38
CA SER A 27 -42.15 -2.43 -61.15
C SER A 27 -41.40 -3.41 -60.22
N ASN A 28 -41.47 -4.70 -60.57
CA ASN A 28 -41.13 -5.89 -59.78
C ASN A 28 -39.65 -6.12 -59.38
N SER A 29 -39.51 -6.79 -58.21
CA SER A 29 -38.64 -7.95 -57.91
C SER A 29 -37.13 -7.75 -57.76
N VAL A 30 -36.66 -7.74 -56.49
CA VAL A 30 -35.51 -8.54 -56.00
C VAL A 30 -35.74 -8.84 -54.51
N LEU A 31 -35.72 -10.13 -54.16
CA LEU A 31 -35.48 -10.77 -52.85
C LEU A 31 -36.22 -10.24 -51.61
N GLY A 32 -36.94 -11.15 -50.93
CA GLY A 32 -37.67 -10.88 -49.71
C GLY A 32 -36.75 -10.37 -48.61
N VAL A 33 -36.94 -9.10 -48.26
CA VAL A 33 -36.59 -8.59 -46.95
C VAL A 33 -37.92 -8.55 -46.21
N SER A 34 -38.06 -9.38 -45.18
CA SER A 34 -39.10 -9.15 -44.18
C SER A 34 -38.93 -7.71 -43.72
N THR A 35 -40.02 -6.95 -43.64
CA THR A 35 -40.02 -5.70 -42.88
C THR A 35 -39.59 -6.09 -41.46
N VAL A 36 -38.34 -5.79 -41.11
CA VAL A 36 -37.80 -6.04 -39.78
C VAL A 36 -38.75 -5.34 -38.83
N SER A 37 -39.50 -6.12 -38.08
CA SER A 37 -40.10 -5.63 -36.86
C SER A 37 -38.92 -5.32 -35.97
N LEU A 38 -38.63 -4.03 -35.76
CA LEU A 38 -37.60 -3.67 -34.79
C LEU A 38 -38.13 -4.09 -33.42
N ASP A 39 -37.22 -4.75 -32.71
CA ASP A 39 -37.27 -5.31 -31.37
C ASP A 39 -35.83 -5.10 -30.91
N SER A 40 -35.59 -3.95 -30.29
CA SER A 40 -34.26 -3.39 -30.08
C SER A 40 -33.53 -4.05 -28.91
N ASP A 41 -34.29 -4.39 -27.87
CA ASP A 41 -33.91 -5.04 -26.62
C ASP A 41 -34.02 -6.58 -26.71
N LYS A 42 -34.76 -7.12 -27.71
CA LYS A 42 -34.86 -8.55 -28.03
C LYS A 42 -35.66 -9.38 -27.03
N ASP A 43 -36.56 -8.78 -26.26
CA ASP A 43 -37.46 -9.51 -25.36
C ASP A 43 -38.62 -10.23 -26.10
N GLY A 44 -38.77 -9.98 -27.41
CA GLY A 44 -39.80 -10.57 -28.26
C GLY A 44 -41.10 -9.76 -28.37
N ILE A 45 -41.16 -8.59 -27.74
CA ILE A 45 -42.09 -7.51 -28.01
C ILE A 45 -41.47 -6.63 -29.13
N LEU A 46 -42.26 -5.80 -29.78
CA LEU A 46 -41.77 -4.95 -30.87
C LEU A 46 -41.75 -3.52 -30.38
N ASP A 47 -40.74 -2.72 -30.74
CA ASP A 47 -40.64 -1.30 -30.38
C ASP A 47 -41.94 -0.52 -30.73
N SER A 48 -42.66 -0.96 -31.77
CA SER A 48 -43.93 -0.35 -32.20
C SER A 48 -45.12 -0.60 -31.27
N VAL A 49 -45.00 -1.60 -30.39
CA VAL A 49 -45.98 -2.02 -29.37
C VAL A 49 -45.70 -1.29 -28.06
N GLU A 50 -44.44 -1.21 -27.61
CA GLU A 50 -44.03 -0.47 -26.41
C GLU A 50 -44.06 1.05 -26.63
N GLY A 51 -43.50 1.50 -27.74
CA GLY A 51 -43.50 2.90 -28.15
C GLY A 51 -42.50 3.74 -27.36
N THR A 52 -43.00 4.59 -26.47
CA THR A 52 -42.19 5.51 -25.63
C THR A 52 -42.64 5.43 -24.18
N LYS A 53 -43.13 4.26 -23.79
CA LYS A 53 -43.45 3.98 -22.40
C LYS A 53 -42.13 3.72 -21.67
N ASP A 54 -42.12 4.09 -20.41
CA ASP A 54 -41.01 4.06 -19.46
C ASP A 54 -41.73 3.65 -18.17
N SER A 55 -41.45 2.45 -17.68
CA SER A 55 -42.32 1.75 -16.72
C SER A 55 -41.89 1.98 -15.29
N ASP A 56 -40.59 1.95 -15.04
CA ASP A 56 -39.89 2.24 -13.79
C ASP A 56 -39.63 3.75 -13.58
N GLY A 57 -39.53 4.55 -14.66
CA GLY A 57 -39.27 5.98 -14.60
C GLY A 57 -37.79 6.36 -14.55
N ASP A 58 -36.88 5.47 -14.91
CA ASP A 58 -35.42 5.70 -14.88
C ASP A 58 -34.94 6.64 -16.02
N GLY A 59 -35.78 6.84 -17.05
CA GLY A 59 -35.53 7.71 -18.19
C GLY A 59 -35.10 7.00 -19.47
N ILE A 60 -34.95 5.68 -19.43
CA ILE A 60 -34.89 4.78 -20.57
C ILE A 60 -36.35 4.41 -20.93
N ILE A 61 -36.58 3.87 -22.13
CA ILE A 61 -37.93 3.49 -22.55
C ILE A 61 -37.99 1.98 -22.68
N ASP A 62 -39.14 1.40 -22.36
CA ASP A 62 -39.50 -0.01 -22.52
C ASP A 62 -38.99 -0.64 -23.84
N ALA A 63 -38.96 0.12 -24.95
CA ALA A 63 -38.49 -0.38 -26.25
C ALA A 63 -36.96 -0.54 -26.36
N LEU A 64 -36.21 -0.23 -25.31
CA LEU A 64 -34.76 -0.34 -25.19
C LEU A 64 -34.34 -1.18 -23.98
N GLU A 65 -35.29 -1.65 -23.18
CA GLU A 65 -35.09 -2.40 -21.93
C GLU A 65 -35.81 -3.73 -22.02
N SER A 66 -35.12 -4.79 -21.63
CA SER A 66 -35.59 -6.14 -21.92
C SER A 66 -36.34 -6.75 -20.74
N LEU A 67 -37.47 -7.41 -21.00
CA LEU A 67 -38.12 -8.31 -20.02
C LEU A 67 -37.32 -9.56 -19.70
N LEU A 68 -36.24 -9.83 -20.44
CA LEU A 68 -35.43 -11.05 -20.29
C LEU A 68 -34.06 -10.78 -19.65
N LYS A 69 -33.69 -9.51 -19.51
CA LYS A 69 -32.41 -9.10 -18.94
C LYS A 69 -32.69 -8.51 -17.56
N ASP A 70 -31.89 -8.95 -16.61
CA ASP A 70 -31.80 -8.49 -15.24
C ASP A 70 -30.30 -8.29 -15.05
N THR A 71 -29.87 -7.04 -14.98
CA THR A 71 -28.46 -6.67 -15.16
C THR A 71 -27.65 -6.83 -13.89
N ASP A 72 -28.24 -6.56 -12.75
CA ASP A 72 -27.66 -6.69 -11.41
C ASP A 72 -28.16 -7.92 -10.67
N ALA A 73 -29.00 -8.74 -11.32
CA ALA A 73 -29.49 -10.02 -10.82
C ALA A 73 -30.26 -9.88 -9.50
N ASP A 74 -30.99 -8.78 -9.34
CA ASP A 74 -31.75 -8.47 -8.11
C ASP A 74 -33.18 -9.04 -8.13
N GLY A 75 -33.56 -9.71 -9.22
CA GLY A 75 -34.87 -10.32 -9.40
C GLY A 75 -35.89 -9.45 -10.11
N VAL A 76 -35.53 -8.22 -10.51
CA VAL A 76 -36.35 -7.31 -11.30
C VAL A 76 -35.75 -7.16 -12.71
N PRO A 77 -36.48 -7.52 -13.78
CA PRO A 77 -36.00 -7.27 -15.13
C PRO A 77 -35.82 -5.79 -15.43
N ASP A 78 -34.83 -5.44 -16.25
CA ASP A 78 -34.41 -4.06 -16.56
C ASP A 78 -35.62 -3.11 -16.83
N GLN A 79 -36.63 -3.56 -17.57
CA GLN A 79 -37.83 -2.77 -17.89
C GLN A 79 -38.71 -2.36 -16.69
N PHE A 80 -38.55 -2.98 -15.52
CA PHE A 80 -39.30 -2.66 -14.31
C PHE A 80 -38.41 -2.23 -13.16
N ASP A 81 -37.12 -2.16 -13.42
CA ASP A 81 -36.11 -1.86 -12.44
C ASP A 81 -35.88 -0.35 -12.39
N ARG A 82 -35.95 0.23 -11.18
CA ARG A 82 -35.68 1.66 -11.00
C ARG A 82 -34.22 2.01 -11.26
N SER A 83 -33.31 1.05 -11.12
CA SER A 83 -31.90 1.25 -11.40
C SER A 83 -31.24 -0.05 -11.85
N ASN A 84 -31.22 -0.24 -13.18
CA ASN A 84 -30.62 -1.32 -13.98
C ASN A 84 -29.20 -1.80 -13.61
N SER A 85 -28.53 -1.32 -12.57
CA SER A 85 -27.16 -1.72 -12.18
C SER A 85 -26.92 -1.55 -10.68
N ASP A 86 -27.98 -1.36 -9.89
CA ASP A 86 -27.92 -1.19 -8.45
C ASP A 86 -28.84 -2.23 -7.80
N PRO A 87 -28.29 -3.36 -7.34
CA PRO A 87 -29.10 -4.46 -6.79
C PRO A 87 -29.80 -4.08 -5.48
N THR A 88 -29.40 -2.96 -4.85
CA THR A 88 -29.95 -2.50 -3.57
C THR A 88 -31.14 -1.55 -3.75
N ASN A 89 -31.52 -1.24 -4.99
CA ASN A 89 -32.61 -0.32 -5.23
C ASN A 89 -33.98 -0.90 -4.80
N ASP A 90 -34.94 -0.01 -4.52
CA ASP A 90 -36.29 -0.35 -4.06
C ASP A 90 -37.32 0.04 -5.15
N SER A 91 -37.62 -0.90 -6.04
CA SER A 91 -38.44 -0.69 -7.23
C SER A 91 -39.90 -0.36 -6.91
N ASP A 92 -40.46 -0.91 -5.82
CA ASP A 92 -41.87 -0.69 -5.45
C ASP A 92 -42.10 0.38 -4.36
N GLY A 93 -41.02 0.80 -3.69
CA GLY A 93 -40.97 1.90 -2.74
C GLY A 93 -41.49 1.56 -1.34
N ASP A 94 -41.42 0.29 -0.92
CA ASP A 94 -41.89 -0.14 0.40
C ASP A 94 -40.84 -0.14 1.52
N GLY A 95 -39.58 0.12 1.16
CA GLY A 95 -38.44 0.22 2.06
C GLY A 95 -37.60 -1.05 2.18
N VAL A 96 -37.85 -2.06 1.35
CA VAL A 96 -37.03 -3.27 1.22
C VAL A 96 -36.40 -3.29 -0.18
N SER A 97 -35.13 -3.68 -0.30
CA SER A 97 -34.44 -3.73 -1.60
C SER A 97 -34.90 -4.92 -2.45
N ASN A 98 -34.80 -4.78 -3.77
CA ASN A 98 -35.17 -5.81 -4.73
C ASN A 98 -34.39 -7.12 -4.49
N GLN A 99 -33.06 -7.04 -4.35
CA GLN A 99 -32.19 -8.19 -4.08
C GLN A 99 -32.63 -8.94 -2.82
N TYR A 100 -32.99 -8.21 -1.76
CA TYR A 100 -33.45 -8.82 -0.52
C TYR A 100 -34.81 -9.50 -0.68
N GLU A 101 -35.75 -8.91 -1.41
CA GLU A 101 -37.04 -9.53 -1.71
C GLU A 101 -36.90 -10.79 -2.57
N MET A 102 -35.99 -10.78 -3.56
CA MET A 102 -35.68 -11.95 -4.37
C MET A 102 -35.18 -13.11 -3.50
N ILE A 103 -34.21 -12.86 -2.60
CA ILE A 103 -33.66 -13.86 -1.70
C ILE A 103 -34.73 -14.34 -0.71
N ALA A 104 -35.54 -13.43 -0.16
CA ALA A 104 -36.64 -13.76 0.75
C ALA A 104 -37.83 -14.48 0.07
N GLY A 105 -37.79 -14.62 -1.26
CA GLY A 105 -38.85 -15.22 -2.07
C GLY A 105 -40.14 -14.40 -2.06
N THR A 106 -40.03 -13.09 -1.82
CA THR A 106 -41.12 -12.13 -1.97
C THR A 106 -41.11 -11.46 -3.35
N ASP A 107 -41.94 -10.43 -3.56
CA ASP A 107 -42.21 -9.92 -4.92
C ASP A 107 -41.75 -8.47 -4.97
N PRO A 108 -40.57 -8.17 -5.57
CA PRO A 108 -39.94 -6.83 -5.58
C PRO A 108 -40.73 -5.74 -6.33
N LEU A 109 -41.88 -6.11 -6.90
CA LEU A 109 -42.79 -5.21 -7.61
C LEU A 109 -44.16 -5.07 -6.91
N ASP A 110 -44.36 -5.64 -5.71
CA ASP A 110 -45.57 -5.48 -4.91
C ASP A 110 -45.27 -5.14 -3.45
N ALA A 111 -45.42 -3.85 -3.12
CA ALA A 111 -45.25 -3.25 -1.78
C ALA A 111 -46.12 -3.81 -0.63
N LYS A 112 -46.83 -4.91 -0.86
CA LYS A 112 -47.54 -5.72 0.14
C LYS A 112 -46.93 -7.10 0.35
N SER A 113 -45.95 -7.46 -0.46
CA SER A 113 -45.20 -8.71 -0.44
C SER A 113 -43.97 -8.52 0.43
N THR A 114 -44.10 -8.00 1.65
CA THR A 114 -42.93 -7.79 2.49
C THR A 114 -42.45 -9.09 3.13
N PRO A 115 -41.12 -9.34 3.17
CA PRO A 115 -40.53 -10.41 3.96
C PRO A 115 -40.96 -10.33 5.42
N ASN A 116 -41.19 -11.48 6.05
CA ASN A 116 -41.52 -11.52 7.46
C ASN A 116 -40.23 -11.44 8.29
N LEU A 117 -39.80 -10.22 8.60
CA LEU A 117 -38.66 -9.84 9.46
C LEU A 117 -38.84 -10.27 10.93
N ARG A 118 -39.22 -11.53 11.21
CA ARG A 118 -39.54 -12.03 12.55
C ARG A 118 -38.66 -13.21 13.02
N GLY A 119 -37.77 -13.69 12.16
CA GLY A 119 -36.60 -14.47 12.56
C GLY A 119 -35.42 -13.59 12.22
N ASP A 120 -34.68 -13.27 13.24
CA ASP A 120 -33.37 -12.62 13.26
C ASP A 120 -32.89 -12.93 14.69
N ARG A 121 -32.40 -14.16 14.86
CA ARG A 121 -32.30 -14.85 16.16
C ARG A 121 -31.20 -14.23 16.99
N ASP A 122 -30.16 -13.88 16.29
CA ASP A 122 -28.84 -13.52 16.71
C ASP A 122 -28.62 -12.01 16.47
N ARG A 123 -29.42 -11.35 15.61
CA ARG A 123 -29.59 -9.88 15.53
C ARG A 123 -28.55 -9.10 14.74
N ASP A 124 -27.76 -9.80 13.95
CA ASP A 124 -26.76 -9.26 13.01
C ASP A 124 -27.36 -8.53 11.78
N GLY A 125 -28.68 -8.35 11.76
CA GLY A 125 -29.39 -7.71 10.65
C GLY A 125 -29.74 -8.65 9.49
N LEU A 126 -29.31 -9.92 9.53
CA LEU A 126 -29.71 -10.98 8.61
C LEU A 126 -30.81 -11.86 9.24
N PRO A 127 -31.99 -12.03 8.58
CA PRO A 127 -33.02 -12.92 9.11
C PRO A 127 -32.58 -14.41 9.10
N ASP A 128 -32.97 -15.20 10.13
CA ASP A 128 -32.70 -16.66 10.30
C ASP A 128 -32.89 -17.53 9.02
N ILE A 129 -33.65 -17.06 8.04
CA ILE A 129 -33.98 -17.81 6.83
C ILE A 129 -32.90 -17.72 5.74
N ILE A 130 -32.02 -16.72 5.81
CA ILE A 130 -30.98 -16.42 4.82
C ILE A 130 -29.61 -16.20 5.46
N ASP A 131 -29.55 -16.13 6.78
CA ASP A 131 -28.33 -16.07 7.54
C ASP A 131 -27.66 -17.47 7.62
N PRO A 132 -26.47 -17.66 7.02
CA PRO A 132 -25.70 -18.89 7.13
C PRO A 132 -25.17 -19.12 8.56
N ASN A 133 -25.11 -18.07 9.37
CA ASN A 133 -24.49 -18.00 10.67
C ASN A 133 -25.49 -17.67 11.80
N ASP A 134 -26.73 -18.23 11.76
CA ASP A 134 -27.89 -18.09 12.71
C ASP A 134 -27.61 -18.38 14.21
N ASN A 135 -26.33 -18.50 14.60
CA ASN A 135 -25.85 -18.55 15.97
C ASN A 135 -24.82 -17.44 16.30
N ASN A 136 -24.52 -16.52 15.38
CA ASN A 136 -23.54 -15.47 15.55
C ASN A 136 -24.25 -14.20 16.00
N SER A 137 -24.55 -14.16 17.30
CA SER A 137 -25.35 -13.05 17.83
C SER A 137 -24.59 -11.74 17.72
N ASP A 138 -25.28 -10.67 17.35
CA ASP A 138 -24.82 -9.29 17.29
C ASP A 138 -26.02 -8.46 17.80
N THR A 139 -26.07 -8.31 19.12
CA THR A 139 -27.28 -7.95 19.85
C THR A 139 -27.69 -6.49 19.62
N ASP A 140 -26.74 -5.64 19.22
CA ASP A 140 -26.93 -4.21 19.00
C ASP A 140 -26.81 -3.77 17.52
N GLY A 141 -26.26 -4.62 16.65
CA GLY A 141 -26.27 -4.50 15.19
C GLY A 141 -25.17 -3.61 14.65
N ASP A 142 -24.01 -3.53 15.31
CA ASP A 142 -22.89 -2.69 14.92
C ASP A 142 -21.90 -3.35 13.95
N GLY A 143 -22.02 -4.67 13.76
CA GLY A 143 -21.18 -5.47 12.87
C GLY A 143 -20.15 -6.36 13.58
N ILE A 144 -20.05 -6.28 14.91
CA ILE A 144 -19.19 -7.14 15.74
C ILE A 144 -20.06 -8.22 16.40
N LYS A 145 -19.58 -9.47 16.47
CA LYS A 145 -20.36 -10.54 17.11
C LYS A 145 -20.37 -10.39 18.62
N ASP A 146 -21.47 -10.67 19.32
CA ASP A 146 -21.67 -10.77 20.79
C ASP A 146 -20.52 -11.45 21.57
N GLY A 147 -19.72 -12.29 20.90
CA GLY A 147 -18.55 -12.95 21.50
C GLY A 147 -17.29 -12.10 21.49
N ASP A 148 -17.12 -11.26 20.47
CA ASP A 148 -15.97 -10.38 20.22
C ASP A 148 -16.31 -8.92 20.54
N ASP A 149 -17.58 -8.54 20.56
CA ASP A 149 -18.07 -7.20 20.87
C ASP A 149 -17.92 -6.92 22.36
N ALA A 150 -17.30 -5.78 22.71
CA ALA A 150 -17.09 -5.37 24.09
C ALA A 150 -18.35 -4.75 24.75
N ASP A 151 -19.24 -4.10 23.99
CA ASP A 151 -20.54 -3.56 24.38
C ASP A 151 -21.70 -4.21 23.60
N VAL A 152 -21.86 -5.53 23.82
CA VAL A 152 -22.88 -6.41 23.21
C VAL A 152 -24.29 -5.82 23.12
N ASN A 153 -24.64 -4.84 23.95
CA ASN A 153 -25.98 -4.27 23.98
C ASN A 153 -26.08 -2.80 23.50
N GLY A 154 -24.95 -2.19 23.10
CA GLY A 154 -24.85 -0.84 22.56
C GLY A 154 -25.35 0.25 23.50
N ASP A 155 -25.23 0.06 24.82
CA ASP A 155 -25.67 1.06 25.82
C ASP A 155 -24.57 1.98 26.34
N GLY A 156 -23.37 1.86 25.76
CA GLY A 156 -22.14 2.57 26.08
C GLY A 156 -21.49 2.06 27.37
N VAL A 157 -21.74 0.80 27.74
CA VAL A 157 -21.17 0.19 28.94
C VAL A 157 -20.69 -1.21 28.60
N LEU A 158 -19.36 -1.36 28.51
CA LEU A 158 -18.70 -2.65 28.28
C LEU A 158 -19.28 -3.75 29.18
N ASP A 159 -19.78 -4.81 28.56
CA ASP A 159 -20.38 -5.95 29.23
C ASP A 159 -19.83 -7.32 28.80
N ASN A 160 -18.87 -7.33 27.86
CA ASN A 160 -18.20 -8.53 27.36
C ASN A 160 -16.69 -8.36 27.10
N GLY A 161 -15.95 -7.81 28.06
CA GLY A 161 -14.49 -7.72 27.95
C GLY A 161 -13.97 -6.41 28.50
N ALA A 162 -12.66 -6.22 28.44
CA ALA A 162 -12.11 -4.88 28.27
C ALA A 162 -11.98 -4.64 26.75
N ASP A 163 -11.81 -3.38 26.41
CA ASP A 163 -11.77 -2.79 25.07
C ASP A 163 -10.90 -1.57 25.29
N HIS A 164 -9.59 -1.80 25.22
CA HIS A 164 -8.58 -0.87 25.69
C HIS A 164 -8.25 0.24 24.69
N ASP A 165 -8.61 0.09 23.41
CA ASP A 165 -8.43 1.12 22.40
C ASP A 165 -9.76 1.81 21.99
N GLY A 166 -10.90 1.21 22.35
CA GLY A 166 -12.22 1.75 22.11
C GLY A 166 -12.75 1.55 20.70
N ASP A 167 -12.21 0.60 19.92
CA ASP A 167 -12.67 0.30 18.56
C ASP A 167 -14.00 -0.50 18.53
N GLY A 168 -14.36 -1.10 19.66
CA GLY A 168 -15.59 -1.86 19.88
C GLY A 168 -15.39 -3.38 19.98
N MET A 169 -14.22 -3.91 19.62
CA MET A 169 -13.84 -5.29 19.92
C MET A 169 -13.33 -5.40 21.36
N ASN A 170 -13.43 -6.60 21.93
CA ASN A 170 -12.83 -6.87 23.22
C ASN A 170 -11.40 -7.37 23.05
N ASP A 171 -10.52 -7.04 23.99
CA ASP A 171 -9.09 -7.40 23.93
C ASP A 171 -8.83 -8.91 23.78
N ASP A 172 -9.78 -9.79 24.17
CA ASP A 172 -9.59 -11.24 24.01
C ASP A 172 -9.77 -11.67 22.53
N ALA A 173 -10.29 -10.79 21.67
CA ALA A 173 -10.62 -11.03 20.26
C ALA A 173 -10.06 -9.95 19.31
N ASP A 174 -9.51 -8.87 19.86
CA ASP A 174 -8.73 -7.88 19.15
C ASP A 174 -7.28 -8.38 19.01
N ASN A 175 -6.64 -8.09 17.87
CA ASN A 175 -5.28 -8.50 17.57
C ASN A 175 -4.29 -7.33 17.69
N ASP A 176 -4.76 -6.13 17.99
CA ASP A 176 -3.99 -4.90 18.22
C ASP A 176 -4.69 -4.13 19.35
N ASP A 177 -4.71 -4.71 20.56
CA ASP A 177 -5.60 -4.29 21.67
C ASP A 177 -5.30 -2.88 22.22
N ASP A 178 -4.21 -2.26 21.78
CA ASP A 178 -3.84 -0.88 22.05
C ASP A 178 -3.69 0.02 20.79
N ASN A 179 -4.04 -0.50 19.61
CA ASN A 179 -4.13 0.18 18.30
C ASN A 179 -2.86 0.95 17.91
N ASP A 180 -1.70 0.41 18.28
CA ASP A 180 -0.40 1.02 18.01
C ASP A 180 0.16 0.64 16.62
N GLY A 181 -0.55 -0.25 15.91
CA GLY A 181 -0.23 -0.71 14.57
C GLY A 181 0.70 -1.92 14.55
N LEU A 182 0.97 -2.53 15.71
CA LEU A 182 1.64 -3.82 15.84
C LEU A 182 0.65 -4.85 16.38
N GLU A 183 0.61 -6.03 15.76
CA GLU A 183 -0.21 -7.12 16.30
C GLU A 183 0.33 -7.57 17.67
N ASP A 184 -0.55 -7.93 18.60
CA ASP A 184 -0.24 -8.26 20.00
C ASP A 184 0.86 -9.34 20.15
N ASP A 185 0.95 -10.25 19.18
CA ASP A 185 1.95 -11.33 19.16
C ASP A 185 3.36 -10.85 18.78
N LYS A 186 3.43 -9.74 18.05
CA LYS A 186 4.63 -9.01 17.65
C LYS A 186 4.93 -7.87 18.61
N ASP A 187 3.95 -7.47 19.42
CA ASP A 187 4.15 -6.48 20.45
C ASP A 187 4.68 -7.09 21.75
N ASN A 188 5.86 -6.65 22.13
CA ASN A 188 6.46 -7.01 23.42
C ASN A 188 5.98 -6.11 24.56
N ASN A 189 5.07 -5.17 24.26
CA ASN A 189 4.59 -4.12 25.14
C ASN A 189 3.12 -4.25 25.53
N ASP A 190 2.21 -4.83 24.71
CA ASP A 190 0.86 -5.47 24.82
C ASP A 190 -0.04 -5.04 26.01
N HIS A 191 0.32 -3.96 26.66
CA HIS A 191 -0.17 -3.49 27.94
C HIS A 191 -0.01 -1.98 28.01
N ASN A 192 0.17 -1.35 26.85
CA ASN A 192 0.32 0.08 26.68
C ASN A 192 -0.96 0.73 26.15
N TYR A 193 -2.10 0.03 26.31
CA TYR A 193 -3.51 0.45 26.29
C TYR A 193 -3.74 1.94 26.01
N ASP A 194 -4.39 2.32 24.91
CA ASP A 194 -4.71 3.70 24.56
C ASP A 194 -6.25 3.93 24.52
N SER A 195 -6.85 4.10 25.71
CA SER A 195 -8.32 4.12 25.91
C SER A 195 -9.11 5.14 25.08
N ASP A 196 -8.46 6.15 24.50
CA ASP A 196 -9.11 7.15 23.66
C ASP A 196 -8.51 7.34 22.27
N GLY A 197 -7.58 6.46 21.86
CA GLY A 197 -7.02 6.38 20.51
C GLY A 197 -6.30 7.66 20.07
N ASP A 198 -5.65 8.34 21.03
CA ASP A 198 -4.96 9.62 20.80
C ASP A 198 -3.44 9.46 20.55
N GLY A 199 -2.95 8.21 20.56
CA GLY A 199 -1.55 7.83 20.42
C GLY A 199 -0.75 7.91 21.73
N ILE A 200 -1.41 8.13 22.88
CA ILE A 200 -0.76 8.20 24.21
C ILE A 200 -1.27 7.08 25.13
N PRO A 201 -0.39 6.14 25.51
CA PRO A 201 -0.72 5.07 26.43
C PRO A 201 -1.36 5.49 27.76
N ASP A 202 -2.37 4.77 28.21
CA ASP A 202 -3.04 4.83 29.51
C ASP A 202 -2.05 4.79 30.67
N GLY A 203 -0.94 4.06 30.52
CA GLY A 203 0.13 4.02 31.52
C GLY A 203 0.73 5.41 31.79
N VAL A 204 0.72 6.27 30.76
CA VAL A 204 1.10 7.68 30.75
C VAL A 204 -0.10 8.58 31.15
N ASP A 205 -1.33 8.25 30.75
CA ASP A 205 -2.57 8.99 31.11
C ASP A 205 -3.03 8.77 32.58
N SER A 206 -2.67 7.64 33.18
CA SER A 206 -3.13 7.11 34.48
C SER A 206 -2.88 8.00 35.73
N SER A 207 -2.35 9.21 35.56
CA SER A 207 -2.19 10.18 36.62
C SER A 207 -2.98 11.48 36.47
N GLY A 208 -4.09 11.46 35.72
CA GLY A 208 -5.21 12.37 35.91
C GLY A 208 -4.91 13.82 35.56
N GLY A 209 -5.27 14.19 34.34
CA GLY A 209 -5.49 15.58 33.95
C GLY A 209 -4.68 16.03 32.75
N LEU A 210 -4.48 15.15 31.79
CA LEU A 210 -3.98 15.49 30.47
C LEU A 210 -5.13 15.21 29.49
N LEU A 211 -6.15 16.08 29.52
CA LEU A 211 -7.14 16.08 28.43
C LEU A 211 -6.40 16.62 27.20
N ASP A 212 -6.66 16.08 26.02
CA ASP A 212 -6.41 16.73 24.74
C ASP A 212 -7.80 16.91 24.07
N THR A 213 -8.32 18.14 24.07
CA THR A 213 -9.72 18.42 23.73
C THR A 213 -9.98 18.40 22.22
N ASP A 214 -8.96 18.64 21.39
CA ASP A 214 -9.04 18.70 19.93
C ASP A 214 -8.19 17.65 19.21
N GLY A 215 -7.39 16.88 19.93
CA GLY A 215 -6.71 15.68 19.43
C GLY A 215 -5.55 16.01 18.51
N ASP A 216 -4.81 17.08 18.82
CA ASP A 216 -3.65 17.51 18.05
C ASP A 216 -2.32 16.97 18.62
N GLY A 217 -2.39 16.18 19.71
CA GLY A 217 -1.25 15.60 20.40
C GLY A 217 -0.69 16.49 21.51
N ILE A 218 -1.27 17.68 21.75
CA ILE A 218 -0.88 18.61 22.80
C ILE A 218 -1.96 18.63 23.90
N ILE A 219 -1.61 18.09 25.06
CA ILE A 219 -2.47 18.09 26.24
C ILE A 219 -2.98 19.52 26.59
N ASP A 220 -4.29 19.72 26.84
CA ASP A 220 -5.03 20.94 27.24
C ASP A 220 -4.27 21.89 28.19
N VAL A 221 -3.47 21.29 29.07
CA VAL A 221 -2.73 22.03 30.08
C VAL A 221 -1.50 22.73 29.50
N ALA A 222 -0.88 22.13 28.48
CA ALA A 222 0.25 22.61 27.70
C ALA A 222 -0.19 23.30 26.41
N ASP A 223 -1.36 22.98 25.87
CA ASP A 223 -1.88 23.56 24.64
C ASP A 223 -2.37 25.01 24.80
N VAL A 224 -2.09 25.81 23.78
CA VAL A 224 -2.49 27.19 23.62
C VAL A 224 -3.85 27.36 22.94
N ASP A 225 -4.30 26.43 22.08
CA ASP A 225 -5.57 26.42 21.33
C ASP A 225 -6.42 25.16 21.61
N VAL A 226 -6.78 25.00 22.89
CA VAL A 226 -7.52 23.87 23.52
C VAL A 226 -8.85 23.46 22.85
N ASN A 227 -9.24 24.04 21.72
CA ASN A 227 -10.42 23.62 20.99
C ASN A 227 -10.25 23.66 19.47
N GLY A 228 -9.02 23.81 18.96
CA GLY A 228 -8.68 23.77 17.54
C GLY A 228 -9.46 24.75 16.67
N ASP A 229 -9.80 25.95 17.17
CA ASP A 229 -10.53 26.95 16.37
C ASP A 229 -9.63 28.01 15.71
N GLY A 230 -8.31 27.82 15.81
CA GLY A 230 -7.27 28.70 15.31
C GLY A 230 -7.12 29.96 16.15
N VAL A 231 -7.58 29.96 17.40
CA VAL A 231 -7.55 31.12 18.28
C VAL A 231 -7.00 30.75 19.65
N VAL A 232 -5.79 31.23 19.93
CA VAL A 232 -5.14 31.14 21.24
C VAL A 232 -6.09 31.43 22.41
N ASP A 233 -6.30 30.38 23.19
CA ASP A 233 -7.31 30.22 24.20
C ASP A 233 -6.73 30.46 25.61
N ASN A 234 -5.49 29.99 25.84
CA ASN A 234 -4.75 30.22 27.07
C ASN A 234 -3.22 30.15 26.88
N GLY A 235 -2.56 31.29 27.03
CA GLY A 235 -1.10 31.31 27.14
C GLY A 235 -0.45 32.50 26.47
N THR A 236 0.87 32.43 26.40
CA THR A 236 1.61 32.90 25.25
C THR A 236 2.24 31.67 24.64
N ASP A 237 2.26 31.66 23.33
CA ASP A 237 2.89 30.70 22.44
C ASP A 237 3.67 31.64 21.50
N SER A 238 4.98 31.66 21.68
CA SER A 238 5.85 32.73 21.17
C SER A 238 6.41 32.39 19.80
N ASP A 239 6.53 31.10 19.55
CA ASP A 239 7.09 30.38 18.42
C ASP A 239 5.99 29.79 17.52
N GLY A 240 4.77 29.59 18.01
CA GLY A 240 3.61 29.23 17.20
C GLY A 240 3.43 27.72 17.02
N ASP A 241 4.11 26.91 17.84
CA ASP A 241 4.11 25.45 17.76
C ASP A 241 2.89 24.79 18.43
N GLY A 242 1.97 25.61 18.96
CA GLY A 242 0.78 25.16 19.69
C GLY A 242 1.00 24.95 21.18
N ILE A 243 2.26 24.95 21.67
CA ILE A 243 2.58 24.73 23.08
C ILE A 243 2.74 26.06 23.81
N ASN A 244 2.01 26.21 24.90
CA ASN A 244 2.15 27.34 25.82
C ASN A 244 3.58 27.41 26.38
N ASP A 245 4.27 28.57 26.24
CA ASP A 245 5.68 28.84 26.65
C ASP A 245 6.03 28.37 28.08
N LYS A 246 5.02 28.22 28.93
CA LYS A 246 5.17 27.84 30.34
C LYS A 246 5.40 26.33 30.50
N TYR A 247 5.00 25.53 29.53
CA TYR A 247 5.04 24.07 29.54
C TYR A 247 5.98 23.50 28.49
N ASP A 248 6.20 24.23 27.42
CA ASP A 248 7.28 23.95 26.49
C ASP A 248 8.64 24.09 27.20
N ARG A 249 9.43 23.00 27.10
CA ARG A 249 10.74 22.83 27.75
C ARG A 249 11.87 22.72 26.74
N ILE A 250 11.55 22.55 25.47
CA ILE A 250 12.52 22.41 24.39
C ILE A 250 12.95 23.81 23.96
N ASP A 251 12.04 24.77 24.01
CA ASP A 251 12.23 26.12 23.51
C ASP A 251 12.16 27.19 24.63
N ASN A 252 11.08 27.19 25.41
CA ASN A 252 10.72 28.10 26.50
C ASN A 252 10.65 29.60 26.08
N GLY A 253 10.07 29.90 24.91
CA GLY A 253 10.00 31.20 24.26
C GLY A 253 11.35 31.70 23.74
N LYS A 254 12.16 30.81 23.19
CA LYS A 254 13.46 31.08 22.59
C LYS A 254 13.52 30.48 21.18
N ASP A 255 12.48 30.60 20.37
CA ASP A 255 12.53 30.50 18.91
C ASP A 255 11.95 31.84 18.45
N LYS A 256 12.85 32.76 18.11
CA LYS A 256 12.53 34.17 17.90
C LYS A 256 11.92 34.43 16.53
N ASP A 257 12.11 33.52 15.59
CA ASP A 257 11.71 33.61 14.18
C ASP A 257 10.64 32.61 13.75
N SER A 258 10.22 31.71 14.64
CA SER A 258 9.10 30.77 14.45
C SER A 258 9.35 29.74 13.35
N ASP A 259 10.60 29.34 13.16
CA ASP A 259 11.01 28.37 12.14
C ASP A 259 11.06 26.91 12.66
N GLY A 260 10.69 26.70 13.93
CA GLY A 260 10.66 25.39 14.57
C GLY A 260 11.98 24.98 15.21
N PHE A 261 13.04 25.81 15.14
CA PHE A 261 14.30 25.59 15.83
C PHE A 261 14.49 26.58 17.00
N PRO A 262 14.75 26.10 18.23
CA PRO A 262 15.10 26.97 19.35
C PRO A 262 16.41 27.77 19.11
N ASP A 263 16.43 29.09 19.35
CA ASP A 263 17.52 30.09 19.34
C ASP A 263 18.90 29.57 19.83
N ASP A 264 18.92 28.58 20.73
CA ASP A 264 20.17 28.01 21.28
C ASP A 264 20.74 26.83 20.50
N ILE A 265 19.99 26.29 19.55
CA ILE A 265 20.40 25.29 18.54
C ILE A 265 20.11 25.74 17.10
N ASP A 266 19.37 26.84 16.91
CA ASP A 266 19.11 27.45 15.62
C ASP A 266 20.28 28.34 15.14
N PRO A 267 20.89 28.03 13.99
CA PRO A 267 21.89 28.90 13.36
C PRO A 267 21.31 30.22 12.79
N ASN A 268 19.99 30.36 12.65
CA ASN A 268 19.30 31.43 11.91
C ASN A 268 18.48 32.45 12.73
N ASP A 269 18.35 32.33 14.08
CA ASP A 269 17.62 33.10 15.14
C ASP A 269 17.21 34.58 14.85
N ASP A 270 17.90 35.31 13.98
CA ASP A 270 17.61 36.71 13.67
C ASP A 270 16.67 36.94 12.45
N ASN A 271 16.11 35.90 11.82
CA ASN A 271 15.64 35.94 10.43
C ASN A 271 14.23 35.34 10.19
N ALA A 272 13.19 35.97 10.75
CA ALA A 272 11.76 35.60 10.59
C ALA A 272 11.37 34.96 9.25
N ASP A 273 10.79 33.77 9.34
CA ASP A 273 10.18 32.96 8.26
C ASP A 273 8.78 32.53 8.73
N THR A 274 7.80 33.41 8.52
CA THR A 274 6.49 33.34 9.19
C THR A 274 5.64 32.14 8.75
N ASP A 275 5.86 31.58 7.55
CA ASP A 275 5.13 30.43 7.03
C ASP A 275 6.00 29.17 6.84
N GLY A 276 7.29 29.26 7.16
CA GLY A 276 8.20 28.12 7.23
C GLY A 276 8.47 27.48 5.86
N ASP A 277 8.38 28.26 4.78
CA ASP A 277 8.59 27.77 3.42
C ASP A 277 10.08 27.80 3.01
N GLY A 278 10.96 28.22 3.92
CA GLY A 278 12.39 28.32 3.73
C GLY A 278 12.84 29.65 3.12
N ILE A 279 11.92 30.59 2.84
CA ILE A 279 12.23 31.92 2.33
C ILE A 279 11.92 32.97 3.40
N ALA A 280 12.97 33.56 3.99
CA ALA A 280 12.78 34.60 5.00
C ALA A 280 11.84 35.74 4.55
N ASP A 281 10.98 36.25 5.46
CA ASP A 281 9.93 37.29 5.27
C ASP A 281 10.36 38.50 4.39
N GLY A 282 11.65 38.83 4.43
CA GLY A 282 12.24 39.96 3.72
C GLY A 282 12.50 39.71 2.22
N ALA A 283 12.65 38.44 1.84
CA ALA A 283 12.86 37.92 0.49
C ALA A 283 11.56 37.33 -0.08
N ASP A 284 10.70 36.80 0.76
CA ASP A 284 9.46 36.16 0.36
C ASP A 284 8.35 37.14 -0.09
N VAL A 285 7.53 36.69 -1.05
CA VAL A 285 6.33 37.37 -1.53
C VAL A 285 5.05 36.87 -0.90
N ASP A 286 5.00 35.74 -0.19
CA ASP A 286 3.79 35.09 0.35
C ASP A 286 3.85 34.83 1.86
N VAL A 287 4.39 35.78 2.62
CA VAL A 287 4.82 35.68 4.03
C VAL A 287 3.87 34.97 5.02
N ASP A 288 2.59 34.83 4.72
CA ASP A 288 1.62 34.12 5.57
C ASP A 288 1.09 32.81 4.97
N GLY A 289 1.73 32.27 3.92
CA GLY A 289 1.39 31.03 3.24
C GLY A 289 0.00 31.01 2.58
N ASP A 290 -0.67 32.15 2.45
CA ASP A 290 -2.07 32.23 2.02
C ASP A 290 -2.26 32.23 0.49
N LYS A 291 -1.15 32.16 -0.27
CA LYS A 291 -1.08 32.15 -1.73
C LYS A 291 -1.48 33.50 -2.33
N ILE A 292 -1.33 34.58 -1.58
CA ILE A 292 -1.58 35.96 -1.98
C ILE A 292 -0.33 36.80 -1.74
N ASN A 293 0.25 37.26 -2.84
CA ASN A 293 1.40 38.16 -2.80
C ASN A 293 1.24 39.36 -1.86
N ASP A 294 2.04 39.35 -0.81
CA ASP A 294 2.07 40.26 0.31
C ASP A 294 3.08 41.39 0.11
N ASN A 295 4.27 41.06 -0.40
CA ASN A 295 5.41 41.96 -0.31
C ASN A 295 6.24 42.15 -1.59
N GLY A 296 5.67 42.02 -2.80
CA GLY A 296 6.54 42.25 -3.95
C GLY A 296 5.97 42.25 -5.35
N THR A 297 6.91 42.29 -6.28
CA THR A 297 6.71 41.79 -7.62
C THR A 297 7.65 40.62 -7.73
N ASP A 298 7.12 39.51 -8.21
CA ASP A 298 7.80 38.27 -8.56
C ASP A 298 7.43 38.04 -10.04
N SER A 299 8.45 37.92 -10.89
CA SER A 299 8.28 38.01 -12.36
C SER A 299 8.17 36.64 -13.02
N ASP A 300 8.77 35.64 -12.43
CA ASP A 300 8.93 34.27 -12.93
C ASP A 300 8.14 33.25 -12.10
N GLY A 301 7.74 33.61 -10.88
CA GLY A 301 6.74 32.90 -10.08
C GLY A 301 7.34 31.94 -9.07
N ASP A 302 8.56 32.17 -8.61
CA ASP A 302 9.33 31.25 -7.77
C ASP A 302 9.17 31.49 -6.25
N GLY A 303 8.44 32.54 -5.85
CA GLY A 303 8.22 32.90 -4.45
C GLY A 303 9.17 33.99 -3.94
N ILE A 304 10.29 34.27 -4.63
CA ILE A 304 11.25 35.27 -4.18
C ILE A 304 10.94 36.62 -4.83
N ASN A 305 10.97 37.70 -4.05
CA ASN A 305 10.73 39.01 -4.62
C ASN A 305 11.89 39.42 -5.56
N ASN A 306 11.56 39.98 -6.74
CA ASN A 306 12.51 40.43 -7.78
C ASN A 306 13.71 41.29 -7.30
N LYS A 307 13.68 41.83 -6.07
CA LYS A 307 14.74 42.66 -5.52
C LYS A 307 15.82 41.82 -4.83
N THR A 308 15.50 40.64 -4.32
CA THR A 308 16.40 39.73 -3.60
C THR A 308 16.75 38.51 -4.45
N ASP A 309 15.84 38.12 -5.33
CA ASP A 309 15.94 37.06 -6.33
C ASP A 309 17.17 37.20 -7.27
N VAL A 310 17.84 36.06 -7.46
CA VAL A 310 19.01 35.87 -8.32
C VAL A 310 18.67 35.63 -9.79
N ASP A 311 17.51 35.08 -10.13
CA ASP A 311 17.02 34.78 -11.48
C ASP A 311 15.62 35.39 -11.71
N VAL A 312 15.53 36.71 -11.54
CA VAL A 312 14.36 37.59 -11.79
C VAL A 312 13.56 37.35 -13.08
N ASN A 313 14.04 36.52 -14.00
CA ASN A 313 13.34 36.21 -15.23
C ASN A 313 13.11 34.72 -15.50
N GLY A 314 13.53 33.84 -14.59
CA GLY A 314 13.39 32.38 -14.65
C GLY A 314 14.03 31.75 -15.89
N ASP A 315 15.16 32.30 -16.37
CA ASP A 315 15.87 31.74 -17.54
C ASP A 315 17.07 30.85 -17.19
N GLY A 316 17.24 30.54 -15.90
CA GLY A 316 18.30 29.73 -15.33
C GLY A 316 19.65 30.44 -15.33
N VAL A 317 19.65 31.78 -15.41
CA VAL A 317 20.87 32.58 -15.44
C VAL A 317 20.81 33.64 -14.35
N ASN A 318 21.78 33.56 -13.43
CA ASN A 318 21.92 34.55 -12.36
C ASN A 318 22.06 35.99 -12.92
N ASP A 319 21.04 36.79 -12.68
CA ASP A 319 20.84 38.18 -13.07
C ASP A 319 21.43 39.17 -12.04
N ASN A 320 21.48 38.79 -10.76
CA ASN A 320 21.61 39.74 -9.65
C ASN A 320 22.78 39.49 -8.67
N GLY A 321 23.55 38.41 -8.74
CA GLY A 321 24.58 38.20 -7.71
C GLY A 321 25.39 36.92 -7.77
N VAL A 322 25.99 36.61 -6.63
CA VAL A 322 26.49 35.28 -6.24
C VAL A 322 25.46 34.75 -5.25
N ASP A 323 25.28 33.44 -5.24
CA ASP A 323 24.31 32.67 -4.49
C ASP A 323 25.07 31.41 -4.08
N SER A 324 25.37 31.29 -2.80
CA SER A 324 26.41 30.38 -2.29
C SER A 324 25.84 29.06 -1.78
N ASP A 325 24.60 29.08 -1.31
CA ASP A 325 23.78 27.96 -0.83
C ASP A 325 22.74 27.51 -1.86
N GLY A 326 22.49 28.31 -2.92
CA GLY A 326 21.66 27.90 -4.05
C GLY A 326 20.17 28.02 -3.79
N ASP A 327 19.76 28.79 -2.78
CA ASP A 327 18.38 28.98 -2.35
C ASP A 327 17.58 29.98 -3.23
N GLY A 328 18.24 30.61 -4.21
CA GLY A 328 17.61 31.60 -5.10
C GLY A 328 17.68 33.05 -4.60
N VAL A 329 18.23 33.30 -3.41
CA VAL A 329 18.41 34.63 -2.82
C VAL A 329 19.87 35.08 -2.97
N ALA A 330 20.09 36.29 -3.50
CA ALA A 330 21.47 36.74 -3.74
C ALA A 330 22.19 37.03 -2.41
N ASP A 331 23.43 36.55 -2.23
CA ASP A 331 24.33 36.74 -1.04
C ASP A 331 24.32 38.16 -0.44
N THR A 332 24.06 39.18 -1.27
CA THR A 332 24.03 40.59 -0.84
C THR A 332 22.77 41.00 -0.06
N TYR A 333 21.76 40.14 -0.10
CA TYR A 333 20.44 40.28 0.50
C TYR A 333 20.08 39.09 1.37
N ASP A 334 20.69 37.94 1.09
CA ASP A 334 20.74 36.76 1.94
C ASP A 334 21.56 37.08 3.23
N THR A 335 20.91 36.86 4.37
CA THR A 335 21.49 36.99 5.72
C THR A 335 21.75 35.64 6.39
N ILE A 336 21.34 34.54 5.74
CA ILE A 336 21.60 33.11 6.02
C ILE A 336 23.02 32.72 5.53
N ASN A 337 23.76 33.67 4.97
CA ASN A 337 25.17 33.55 4.57
C ASN A 337 26.16 33.26 5.73
N GLN A 338 26.05 32.13 6.42
CA GLN A 338 27.10 31.56 7.27
C GLN A 338 27.00 30.03 7.35
N ASN A 339 27.71 29.33 6.45
CA ASN A 339 28.32 28.03 6.75
C ASN A 339 27.40 27.01 7.45
N SER A 340 26.23 26.75 6.90
CA SER A 340 25.39 25.64 7.34
C SER A 340 25.48 24.56 6.28
N ASN A 341 26.46 23.66 6.38
CA ASN A 341 26.17 22.29 5.97
C ASN A 341 25.68 21.57 7.23
N GLU A 342 24.50 21.98 7.68
CA GLU A 342 23.54 21.15 8.42
C GLU A 342 22.16 21.59 7.89
N ASN A 343 21.48 20.65 7.23
CA ASN A 343 20.08 20.61 6.84
C ASN A 343 19.54 21.63 5.81
N SER A 344 19.50 21.19 4.55
CA SER A 344 18.23 21.09 3.83
C SER A 344 18.01 19.64 3.39
N ASN A 345 17.60 18.81 4.36
CA ASN A 345 16.93 17.54 4.08
C ASN A 345 15.43 17.83 4.01
N GLU A 346 14.83 17.76 2.82
CA GLU A 346 13.45 17.29 2.74
C GLU A 346 13.49 15.76 2.59
N ASN A 347 13.12 15.09 3.68
CA ASN A 347 12.84 13.66 3.88
C ASN A 347 13.98 12.67 3.57
N SER A 348 14.58 11.98 4.55
CA SER A 348 13.96 11.39 5.74
C SER A 348 15.01 11.05 6.81
N ASN A 349 14.91 11.67 8.00
CA ASN A 349 15.22 10.95 9.25
C ASN A 349 14.46 11.61 10.41
N GLU A 350 13.33 11.02 10.76
CA GLU A 350 12.73 11.11 12.09
C GLU A 350 13.66 10.39 13.06
N SER A 351 14.08 11.05 14.13
CA SER A 351 14.69 10.39 15.27
C SER A 351 14.26 11.07 16.56
N SER A 352 13.49 10.36 17.39
CA SER A 352 13.91 10.21 18.79
C SER A 352 13.23 9.05 19.53
N ASN A 353 13.86 7.88 19.44
CA ASN A 353 14.35 7.06 20.55
C ASN A 353 13.36 6.70 21.70
N GLU A 354 12.98 5.42 21.82
CA GLU A 354 13.59 4.45 22.77
C GLU A 354 13.14 2.99 22.51
N SER A 355 14.15 2.08 22.51
CA SER A 355 14.13 0.59 22.55
C SER A 355 13.53 -0.15 21.35
N SER A 356 14.22 -1.06 20.66
CA SER A 356 15.39 -1.88 20.98
C SER A 356 16.05 -2.41 19.71
N ASN A 357 17.38 -2.29 19.62
CA ASN A 357 18.39 -3.11 18.89
C ASN A 357 18.07 -3.62 17.46
N GLU A 358 19.10 -3.72 16.61
CA GLU A 358 19.06 -4.10 15.17
C GLU A 358 18.53 -2.91 14.31
N SER A 359 19.23 -2.20 13.43
CA SER A 359 20.42 -2.40 12.60
C SER A 359 21.05 -1.01 12.31
N ASN A 360 22.27 -0.75 12.78
CA ASN A 360 23.08 0.29 12.15
C ASN A 360 24.01 -0.43 11.17
N ASP A 361 24.09 0.02 9.92
CA ASP A 361 25.03 -0.40 8.87
C ASP A 361 25.65 0.91 8.37
N ASP A 362 26.67 1.39 9.09
CA ASP A 362 27.20 2.76 8.93
C ASP A 362 27.96 2.92 7.60
N ASP A 363 28.43 1.83 7.00
CA ASP A 363 29.19 1.77 5.74
C ASP A 363 28.39 1.21 4.55
N ASN A 364 27.10 0.90 4.74
CA ASN A 364 26.16 0.41 3.73
C ASN A 364 26.67 -0.81 2.94
N ASP A 365 27.42 -1.70 3.60
CA ASP A 365 27.97 -2.90 2.97
C ASP A 365 27.03 -4.13 3.07
N GLY A 366 25.88 -3.95 3.74
CA GLY A 366 24.87 -4.98 3.94
C GLY A 366 25.03 -5.76 5.25
N LEU A 367 25.97 -5.39 6.12
CA LEU A 367 26.17 -5.99 7.44
C LEU A 367 25.91 -4.98 8.57
N ALA A 368 25.15 -5.39 9.59
CA ALA A 368 24.96 -4.55 10.75
C ALA A 368 26.27 -4.38 11.56
N ASN A 369 26.56 -3.17 12.03
CA ASN A 369 27.75 -2.73 12.77
C ASN A 369 28.12 -3.59 13.98
N ASP A 370 27.18 -4.35 14.54
CA ASP A 370 27.43 -5.22 15.69
C ASP A 370 27.94 -6.62 15.30
N VAL A 371 27.77 -7.01 14.03
CA VAL A 371 28.34 -8.22 13.40
C VAL A 371 29.50 -7.92 12.45
N ASP A 372 29.53 -6.71 11.89
CA ASP A 372 30.65 -6.18 11.14
C ASP A 372 31.89 -5.97 12.05
N LYS A 373 33.03 -6.49 11.59
CA LYS A 373 34.32 -6.44 12.30
C LYS A 373 35.24 -5.36 11.74
N ASP A 374 34.86 -4.75 10.63
CA ASP A 374 35.76 -4.01 9.76
C ASP A 374 35.37 -2.54 9.54
N ASP A 375 34.41 -1.97 10.33
CA ASP A 375 34.12 -0.56 10.79
C ASP A 375 35.27 0.49 10.70
N ALA A 376 35.95 0.52 9.57
CA ALA A 376 37.16 1.27 9.25
C ALA A 376 37.20 1.63 7.76
N ASN A 377 36.21 1.16 7.01
CA ASN A 377 35.85 1.34 5.60
C ASN A 377 34.62 2.25 5.40
N HIS A 378 34.15 2.91 6.46
CA HIS A 378 33.07 3.92 6.43
C HIS A 378 33.15 4.81 5.18
N ASP A 379 32.05 4.85 4.43
CA ASP A 379 31.84 5.60 3.19
C ASP A 379 30.58 6.45 3.37
N SER A 380 30.79 7.67 3.85
CA SER A 380 29.71 8.54 4.35
C SER A 380 28.78 9.07 3.26
N ASP A 381 29.22 9.12 2.00
CA ASP A 381 28.42 9.61 0.86
C ASP A 381 28.06 8.50 -0.16
N GLY A 382 28.63 7.31 0.00
CA GLY A 382 28.33 6.13 -0.80
C GLY A 382 28.88 6.21 -2.22
N ASP A 383 29.91 7.03 -2.47
CA ASP A 383 30.51 7.18 -3.80
C ASP A 383 31.49 6.05 -4.17
N GLY A 384 31.77 5.16 -3.22
CA GLY A 384 32.65 4.01 -3.35
C GLY A 384 34.10 4.28 -2.96
N ILE A 385 34.41 5.45 -2.40
CA ILE A 385 35.72 5.79 -1.83
C ILE A 385 35.59 5.86 -0.30
N PRO A 386 36.32 5.04 0.47
CA PRO A 386 36.25 5.11 1.93
C PRO A 386 36.63 6.50 2.45
N ASP A 387 35.97 7.01 3.50
CA ASP A 387 36.17 8.33 4.14
C ASP A 387 37.66 8.71 4.32
N GLY A 388 38.50 7.72 4.62
CA GLY A 388 39.94 7.92 4.83
C GLY A 388 40.73 8.27 3.57
N ALA A 389 40.22 7.88 2.40
CA ALA A 389 40.78 8.08 1.07
C ALA A 389 40.01 9.14 0.27
N ASP A 390 38.74 9.37 0.58
CA ASP A 390 37.89 10.35 -0.09
C ASP A 390 38.34 11.78 0.26
N VAL A 391 38.23 12.69 -0.71
CA VAL A 391 38.48 14.12 -0.56
C VAL A 391 37.20 14.92 -0.26
N ASP A 392 36.01 14.39 -0.57
CA ASP A 392 34.68 15.02 -0.44
C ASP A 392 33.73 14.12 0.35
N VAL A 393 34.11 13.79 1.59
CA VAL A 393 33.53 12.71 2.42
C VAL A 393 31.99 12.76 2.54
N ASN A 394 31.37 13.90 2.30
CA ASN A 394 29.93 14.10 2.41
C ASN A 394 29.23 14.38 1.06
N GLY A 395 29.93 14.26 -0.06
CA GLY A 395 29.40 14.45 -1.42
C GLY A 395 28.89 15.85 -1.74
N ASP A 396 29.30 16.90 -1.01
CA ASP A 396 28.78 18.26 -1.17
C ASP A 396 29.48 19.09 -2.28
N GLY A 397 30.48 18.49 -2.93
CA GLY A 397 31.27 19.10 -3.98
C GLY A 397 32.39 20.01 -3.46
N VAL A 398 32.66 20.01 -2.14
CA VAL A 398 33.70 20.79 -1.49
C VAL A 398 34.65 19.87 -0.73
N ASN A 399 35.88 19.78 -1.27
CA ASN A 399 36.96 19.04 -0.65
C ASN A 399 37.15 19.35 0.86
N ASP A 400 36.92 18.35 1.70
CA ASP A 400 36.97 18.42 3.16
C ASP A 400 38.14 17.61 3.75
N ASN A 401 38.58 16.55 3.06
CA ASN A 401 39.61 15.62 3.50
C ASN A 401 40.86 15.59 2.60
N GLY A 402 41.51 16.75 2.47
CA GLY A 402 42.88 16.84 1.91
C GLY A 402 42.98 17.69 0.66
N PHE A 403 43.93 17.35 -0.21
CA PHE A 403 44.09 17.97 -1.52
C PHE A 403 43.82 16.91 -2.57
N ASP A 404 43.16 17.28 -3.65
CA ASP A 404 43.03 16.47 -4.85
C ASP A 404 43.65 17.28 -6.01
N SER A 405 44.79 16.79 -6.50
CA SER A 405 45.63 17.48 -7.48
C SER A 405 45.17 17.30 -8.92
N ASP A 406 44.44 16.24 -9.24
CA ASP A 406 44.05 15.88 -10.60
C ASP A 406 42.53 15.85 -10.84
N GLY A 407 41.74 15.87 -9.77
CA GLY A 407 40.30 16.06 -9.76
C GLY A 407 39.52 14.76 -9.81
N ASP A 408 40.05 13.65 -9.30
CA ASP A 408 39.43 12.32 -9.44
C ASP A 408 38.64 11.84 -8.22
N GLY A 409 38.65 12.58 -7.12
CA GLY A 409 37.91 12.27 -5.89
C GLY A 409 38.77 11.68 -4.77
N ILE A 410 39.97 11.15 -5.08
CA ILE A 410 40.84 10.54 -4.08
C ILE A 410 41.83 11.59 -3.56
N ASN A 411 42.04 11.66 -2.24
CA ASN A 411 42.99 12.61 -1.69
C ASN A 411 44.45 12.26 -2.07
N ASP A 412 45.30 13.26 -2.32
CA ASP A 412 46.72 13.17 -2.74
C ASP A 412 47.57 12.18 -1.89
N ASP A 413 47.20 11.94 -0.63
CA ASP A 413 47.91 11.03 0.27
C ASP A 413 47.52 9.55 0.00
N ALA A 414 46.28 9.30 -0.42
CA ALA A 414 45.70 7.99 -0.75
C ALA A 414 45.76 7.65 -2.25
N ASP A 415 45.72 8.65 -3.13
CA ASP A 415 45.74 8.48 -4.59
C ASP A 415 47.07 7.93 -5.11
N VAL A 416 47.01 6.99 -6.06
CA VAL A 416 48.15 6.34 -6.72
C VAL A 416 48.70 7.13 -7.92
N ASP A 417 47.90 7.98 -8.57
CA ASP A 417 48.23 8.85 -9.72
C ASP A 417 47.85 10.30 -9.44
N VAL A 418 48.50 10.90 -8.43
CA VAL A 418 48.31 12.27 -7.87
C VAL A 418 48.38 13.41 -8.90
N ASN A 419 48.62 13.12 -10.18
CA ASN A 419 48.67 14.12 -11.23
C ASN A 419 47.87 13.77 -12.49
N GLY A 420 47.14 12.65 -12.49
CA GLY A 420 46.26 12.20 -13.56
C GLY A 420 46.95 12.01 -14.91
N ASP A 421 48.23 11.63 -14.92
CA ASP A 421 48.98 11.41 -16.17
C ASP A 421 48.95 9.96 -16.67
N GLY A 422 48.23 9.10 -15.95
CA GLY A 422 48.09 7.67 -16.18
C GLY A 422 49.32 6.89 -15.73
N THR A 423 50.13 7.43 -14.82
CA THR A 423 51.30 6.72 -14.28
C THR A 423 51.38 6.81 -12.77
N ILE A 424 51.35 5.64 -12.12
CA ILE A 424 51.48 5.50 -10.67
C ILE A 424 52.70 6.28 -10.16
N ASP A 425 52.45 7.24 -9.29
CA ASP A 425 53.43 8.12 -8.67
C ASP A 425 53.50 7.98 -7.14
N ASN A 426 52.46 7.41 -6.49
CA ASN A 426 52.33 7.38 -5.04
C ASN A 426 51.92 6.02 -4.42
N GLY A 427 52.35 4.87 -4.96
CA GLY A 427 52.06 3.61 -4.26
C GLY A 427 52.35 2.34 -5.01
N ALA A 428 52.00 1.23 -4.38
CA ALA A 428 51.49 0.08 -5.10
C ALA A 428 49.96 0.10 -4.95
N ASP A 429 49.32 -0.54 -5.91
CA ASP A 429 47.88 -0.56 -6.14
C ASP A 429 47.63 -1.98 -6.67
N SER A 430 47.11 -2.84 -5.80
CA SER A 430 47.15 -4.29 -5.99
C SER A 430 45.96 -4.79 -6.82
N ASP A 431 44.81 -4.15 -6.66
CA ASP A 431 43.55 -4.46 -7.34
C ASP A 431 43.22 -3.47 -8.48
N GLY A 432 43.82 -2.28 -8.48
CA GLY A 432 43.73 -1.32 -9.58
C GLY A 432 42.58 -0.33 -9.45
N ASP A 433 42.10 -0.08 -8.23
CA ASP A 433 40.94 0.78 -7.95
C ASP A 433 41.29 2.28 -7.95
N GLY A 434 42.57 2.63 -7.71
CA GLY A 434 43.06 4.01 -7.65
C GLY A 434 43.58 4.42 -6.27
N ILE A 435 43.33 3.62 -5.23
CA ILE A 435 43.79 3.85 -3.87
C ILE A 435 45.08 3.05 -3.64
N ASN A 436 46.05 3.65 -2.93
CA ASN A 436 47.30 2.94 -2.70
C ASN A 436 47.16 1.89 -1.58
N ASP A 437 47.84 0.74 -1.70
CA ASP A 437 47.81 -0.39 -0.73
C ASP A 437 48.02 -0.01 0.77
N ALA A 438 48.54 1.20 1.07
CA ALA A 438 48.76 1.65 2.44
C ALA A 438 47.57 2.42 3.04
N HIS A 439 46.64 2.84 2.20
CA HIS A 439 45.42 3.59 2.49
C HIS A 439 44.17 2.87 2.01
N ASP A 440 44.33 1.87 1.15
CA ASP A 440 43.29 0.93 0.75
C ASP A 440 42.99 -0.05 1.89
N THR A 441 41.78 0.10 2.45
CA THR A 441 41.21 -0.78 3.48
C THR A 441 40.40 -1.93 2.88
N ILE A 442 40.04 -1.86 1.59
CA ILE A 442 39.22 -2.83 0.86
C ILE A 442 40.04 -3.34 -0.34
N ASP A 443 40.99 -4.24 -0.10
CA ASP A 443 41.86 -4.77 -1.16
C ASP A 443 41.12 -5.88 -1.94
N ASN A 444 40.44 -5.48 -3.02
CA ASN A 444 39.65 -6.35 -3.91
C ASN A 444 40.49 -7.39 -4.67
N SER A 445 41.82 -7.41 -4.49
CA SER A 445 42.69 -8.44 -5.07
C SER A 445 42.67 -9.75 -4.28
N LYS A 446 42.07 -9.73 -3.08
CA LYS A 446 41.80 -10.89 -2.24
C LYS A 446 40.29 -11.15 -2.25
N ASP A 447 39.90 -12.14 -3.03
CA ASP A 447 38.55 -12.69 -3.14
C ASP A 447 38.75 -14.21 -3.30
N LYS A 448 38.52 -14.96 -2.21
CA LYS A 448 39.02 -16.33 -2.03
C LYS A 448 38.09 -17.36 -2.63
N ASP A 449 36.79 -17.13 -2.56
CA ASP A 449 35.75 -17.98 -3.12
C ASP A 449 35.28 -17.51 -4.50
N GLY A 450 35.48 -16.24 -4.85
CA GLY A 450 35.30 -15.72 -6.20
C GLY A 450 33.93 -15.12 -6.46
N ASP A 451 33.27 -14.64 -5.41
CA ASP A 451 31.87 -14.18 -5.42
C ASP A 451 31.73 -12.68 -5.73
N GLY A 452 32.85 -11.97 -5.81
CA GLY A 452 32.87 -10.53 -6.08
C GLY A 452 32.86 -9.66 -4.83
N LEU A 453 32.75 -10.24 -3.64
CA LEU A 453 33.05 -9.60 -2.36
C LEU A 453 34.52 -9.85 -1.97
N PRO A 454 35.28 -8.82 -1.58
CA PRO A 454 36.66 -9.00 -1.09
C PRO A 454 36.70 -9.77 0.24
N ASP A 455 37.71 -10.64 0.45
CA ASP A 455 37.95 -11.40 1.71
C ASP A 455 37.91 -10.51 2.98
N ASP A 456 38.19 -9.21 2.83
CA ASP A 456 38.26 -8.25 3.94
C ASP A 456 36.87 -7.67 4.31
N VAL A 457 35.82 -7.86 3.50
CA VAL A 457 34.40 -7.50 3.77
C VAL A 457 33.43 -8.67 3.58
N ASP A 458 33.89 -9.77 2.99
CA ASP A 458 33.09 -10.96 2.74
C ASP A 458 32.78 -11.72 4.06
N PRO A 459 31.50 -11.80 4.48
CA PRO A 459 31.11 -12.47 5.71
C PRO A 459 31.33 -14.00 5.65
N ASP A 460 31.44 -14.59 4.46
CA ASP A 460 31.43 -16.03 4.26
C ASP A 460 32.52 -16.64 3.37
N ASP A 461 33.44 -15.88 2.77
CA ASP A 461 34.91 -16.00 2.53
C ASP A 461 35.49 -17.35 2.01
N ASN A 462 34.64 -18.37 1.90
CA ASN A 462 34.87 -19.75 1.49
C ASN A 462 33.64 -20.32 0.76
N ASN A 463 32.62 -19.50 0.51
CA ASN A 463 31.31 -19.88 0.04
C ASN A 463 30.93 -19.04 -1.20
N PRO A 464 31.33 -19.50 -2.40
CA PRO A 464 31.17 -18.69 -3.61
C PRO A 464 29.70 -18.39 -3.93
N ASP A 465 29.45 -17.19 -4.45
CA ASP A 465 28.21 -16.67 -5.06
C ASP A 465 28.60 -15.91 -6.34
N THR A 466 28.65 -16.63 -7.46
CA THR A 466 29.31 -16.17 -8.69
C THR A 466 28.58 -15.00 -9.38
N ASP A 467 27.29 -14.80 -9.15
CA ASP A 467 26.51 -13.72 -9.75
C ASP A 467 25.99 -12.68 -8.75
N GLY A 468 26.17 -12.92 -7.44
CA GLY A 468 25.97 -11.94 -6.38
C GLY A 468 24.50 -11.72 -6.04
N ASP A 469 23.66 -12.74 -6.20
CA ASP A 469 22.22 -12.66 -5.91
C ASP A 469 21.88 -12.99 -4.45
N GLY A 470 22.88 -13.38 -3.65
CA GLY A 470 22.73 -13.74 -2.24
C GLY A 470 22.57 -15.25 -2.01
N ILE A 471 22.51 -16.06 -3.06
CA ILE A 471 22.42 -17.52 -2.99
C ILE A 471 23.78 -18.12 -3.34
N LYS A 472 24.35 -18.91 -2.43
CA LYS A 472 25.64 -19.56 -2.68
C LYS A 472 25.58 -20.49 -3.90
N ASP A 473 26.63 -20.53 -4.73
CA ASP A 473 26.85 -21.41 -5.90
C ASP A 473 26.40 -22.88 -5.71
N GLY A 474 26.49 -23.37 -4.47
CA GLY A 474 26.15 -24.75 -4.11
C GLY A 474 24.64 -25.03 -4.07
N ASP A 475 23.86 -24.02 -3.71
CA ASP A 475 22.42 -24.05 -3.49
C ASP A 475 21.69 -23.24 -4.58
N ASP A 476 22.37 -22.31 -5.24
CA ASP A 476 21.86 -21.57 -6.40
C ASP A 476 21.70 -22.48 -7.64
N VAL A 477 20.56 -22.33 -8.31
CA VAL A 477 20.25 -22.99 -9.57
C VAL A 477 20.86 -22.28 -10.80
N ASP A 478 21.00 -20.96 -10.81
CA ASP A 478 21.49 -20.10 -11.90
C ASP A 478 22.78 -19.37 -11.51
N VAL A 479 23.79 -20.16 -11.11
CA VAL A 479 25.17 -19.80 -10.69
C VAL A 479 25.93 -18.78 -11.56
N ASN A 480 25.38 -18.22 -12.63
CA ASN A 480 26.02 -17.15 -13.38
C ASN A 480 25.06 -16.02 -13.81
N GLY A 481 23.81 -16.05 -13.36
CA GLY A 481 22.77 -15.06 -13.64
C GLY A 481 22.42 -14.90 -15.12
N ASP A 482 22.60 -15.95 -15.95
CA ASP A 482 22.27 -15.91 -17.39
C ASP A 482 20.83 -16.36 -17.73
N GLY A 483 20.05 -16.67 -16.69
CA GLY A 483 18.67 -17.13 -16.75
C GLY A 483 18.58 -18.58 -17.22
N ILE A 484 19.61 -19.40 -16.96
CA ILE A 484 19.64 -20.81 -17.35
C ILE A 484 20.18 -21.64 -16.19
N ASN A 485 19.34 -22.53 -15.68
CA ASN A 485 19.67 -23.49 -14.63
C ASN A 485 20.99 -24.23 -14.95
N ASP A 486 22.01 -23.91 -14.16
CA ASP A 486 23.39 -24.36 -14.22
C ASP A 486 23.61 -25.61 -13.36
N ASN A 487 22.95 -25.65 -12.20
CA ASN A 487 23.13 -26.69 -11.19
C ASN A 487 21.85 -26.94 -10.38
N GLY A 488 21.10 -27.97 -10.75
CA GLY A 488 19.97 -28.38 -9.92
C GLY A 488 18.84 -28.93 -10.75
N VAL A 489 17.93 -29.59 -10.06
CA VAL A 489 16.51 -29.36 -10.28
C VAL A 489 16.12 -28.31 -9.23
N ASP A 490 15.08 -27.56 -9.56
CA ASP A 490 14.56 -26.37 -8.88
C ASP A 490 13.09 -26.45 -9.30
N TYR A 491 12.30 -27.10 -8.44
CA TYR A 491 11.02 -27.67 -8.82
C TYR A 491 9.93 -26.60 -8.83
N ASP A 492 9.94 -25.71 -7.86
CA ASP A 492 9.08 -24.53 -7.67
C ASP A 492 9.55 -23.28 -8.44
N GLY A 493 10.83 -23.20 -8.83
CA GLY A 493 11.37 -22.06 -9.58
C GLY A 493 11.73 -20.85 -8.73
N ASP A 494 11.96 -21.03 -7.42
CA ASP A 494 12.29 -19.93 -6.50
C ASP A 494 13.76 -19.44 -6.63
N GLY A 495 14.60 -20.21 -7.33
CA GLY A 495 16.02 -19.91 -7.55
C GLY A 495 16.99 -20.77 -6.73
N ILE A 496 16.47 -21.54 -5.77
CA ILE A 496 17.22 -22.49 -4.96
C ILE A 496 17.06 -23.89 -5.58
N ASN A 497 18.16 -24.62 -5.73
CA ASN A 497 18.06 -26.00 -6.18
C ASN A 497 17.52 -26.90 -5.06
N ASP A 498 16.72 -27.92 -5.40
CA ASP A 498 16.08 -28.90 -4.50
C ASP A 498 17.00 -29.53 -3.42
N ARG A 499 18.32 -29.46 -3.61
CA ARG A 499 19.26 -29.98 -2.60
C ARG A 499 19.47 -28.98 -1.47
N GLY A 500 19.49 -27.69 -1.80
CA GLY A 500 19.62 -26.56 -0.89
C GLY A 500 18.27 -26.10 -0.33
N ASP A 501 17.21 -26.39 -1.08
CA ASP A 501 15.83 -26.07 -0.74
C ASP A 501 15.29 -26.96 0.40
N LEU A 502 14.44 -26.36 1.22
CA LEU A 502 13.74 -27.00 2.33
C LEU A 502 12.31 -27.41 1.95
N ASP A 503 11.75 -26.87 0.85
CA ASP A 503 10.38 -27.08 0.38
C ASP A 503 10.37 -27.05 -1.17
N ASP A 504 10.74 -28.18 -1.78
CA ASP A 504 11.09 -28.26 -3.22
C ASP A 504 9.94 -27.86 -4.15
N ASP A 505 8.69 -27.88 -3.68
CA ASP A 505 7.50 -27.54 -4.48
C ASP A 505 6.63 -26.41 -3.90
N ASN A 506 7.13 -25.71 -2.87
CA ASN A 506 6.51 -24.54 -2.20
C ASN A 506 5.04 -24.72 -1.82
N ASP A 507 4.63 -25.95 -1.51
CA ASP A 507 3.27 -26.27 -1.10
C ASP A 507 3.01 -25.99 0.41
N GLY A 508 4.03 -25.48 1.11
CA GLY A 508 4.00 -25.19 2.54
C GLY A 508 4.47 -26.35 3.42
N LEU A 509 4.86 -27.49 2.85
CA LEU A 509 5.36 -28.66 3.57
C LEU A 509 6.83 -28.93 3.25
N ALA A 510 7.69 -28.73 4.25
CA ALA A 510 9.11 -29.07 4.12
C ALA A 510 9.34 -30.53 3.65
N ASN A 511 10.32 -30.71 2.76
CA ASN A 511 10.66 -31.97 2.07
C ASN A 511 10.84 -33.19 2.99
N ASP A 512 11.16 -32.98 4.27
CA ASP A 512 11.39 -34.05 5.23
C ASP A 512 10.12 -34.57 5.92
N VAL A 513 9.02 -33.84 5.81
CA VAL A 513 7.68 -34.18 6.30
C VAL A 513 6.69 -34.47 5.18
N ASP A 514 6.91 -33.88 4.00
CA ASP A 514 6.15 -34.17 2.79
C ASP A 514 6.49 -35.58 2.23
N LYS A 515 5.42 -36.29 1.84
CA LYS A 515 5.47 -37.67 1.32
C LYS A 515 5.19 -37.72 -0.17
N ASP A 516 4.66 -36.65 -0.75
CA ASP A 516 4.07 -36.67 -2.08
C ASP A 516 4.58 -35.60 -3.07
N ASP A 517 5.68 -34.87 -2.81
CA ASP A 517 6.74 -34.23 -3.65
C ASP A 517 6.48 -34.20 -5.18
N ALA A 518 5.28 -33.81 -5.59
CA ALA A 518 4.76 -33.94 -6.95
C ALA A 518 3.47 -33.14 -7.16
N ASN A 519 3.01 -32.41 -6.15
CA ASN A 519 1.84 -31.53 -6.13
C ASN A 519 2.24 -30.05 -6.22
N HIS A 520 3.31 -29.78 -6.97
CA HIS A 520 3.71 -28.48 -7.55
C HIS A 520 2.56 -27.48 -7.62
N ASP A 521 2.76 -26.35 -6.98
CA ASP A 521 1.95 -25.14 -7.06
C ASP A 521 2.88 -23.96 -7.46
N SER A 522 3.03 -23.69 -8.77
CA SER A 522 4.11 -22.78 -9.23
C SER A 522 3.87 -21.31 -8.92
N ASP A 523 2.65 -20.92 -8.54
CA ASP A 523 2.31 -19.54 -8.19
C ASP A 523 1.85 -19.38 -6.73
N GLY A 524 1.76 -20.48 -5.98
CA GLY A 524 1.49 -20.50 -4.54
C GLY A 524 0.06 -20.10 -4.21
N ASP A 525 -0.89 -20.31 -5.12
CA ASP A 525 -2.29 -19.92 -4.93
C ASP A 525 -3.13 -20.98 -4.18
N GLY A 526 -2.52 -22.13 -3.87
CA GLY A 526 -3.12 -23.25 -3.18
C GLY A 526 -3.79 -24.27 -4.10
N ILE A 527 -3.74 -24.08 -5.43
CA ILE A 527 -4.25 -25.03 -6.43
C ILE A 527 -3.04 -25.72 -7.10
N PRO A 528 -2.89 -27.05 -6.99
CA PRO A 528 -1.78 -27.74 -7.64
C PRO A 528 -1.81 -27.54 -9.15
N ASP A 529 -0.66 -27.32 -9.81
CA ASP A 529 -0.41 -27.14 -11.25
C ASP A 529 -1.27 -28.03 -12.17
N GLY A 530 -1.53 -29.27 -11.72
CA GLY A 530 -2.29 -30.27 -12.45
C GLY A 530 -3.80 -30.03 -12.47
N ALA A 531 -4.29 -29.27 -11.49
CA ALA A 531 -5.65 -28.79 -11.32
C ALA A 531 -5.79 -27.30 -11.69
N ASP A 532 -4.71 -26.52 -11.61
CA ASP A 532 -4.73 -25.08 -11.87
C ASP A 532 -4.67 -24.71 -13.37
N VAL A 533 -5.49 -23.72 -13.74
CA VAL A 533 -5.58 -23.14 -15.07
C VAL A 533 -4.52 -22.06 -15.32
N ASP A 534 -4.00 -21.36 -14.29
CA ASP A 534 -3.12 -20.19 -14.38
C ASP A 534 -1.77 -20.38 -13.66
N VAL A 535 -1.16 -21.55 -13.87
CA VAL A 535 0.05 -22.10 -13.20
C VAL A 535 1.19 -21.14 -12.83
N ASN A 536 1.29 -19.97 -13.43
CA ASN A 536 2.35 -18.99 -13.15
C ASN A 536 1.85 -17.65 -12.57
N GLY A 537 0.56 -17.54 -12.22
CA GLY A 537 -0.06 -16.36 -11.64
C GLY A 537 -0.07 -15.11 -12.52
N ASP A 538 0.12 -15.21 -13.85
CA ASP A 538 0.21 -14.04 -14.75
C ASP A 538 -1.15 -13.49 -15.21
N GLY A 539 -2.24 -14.12 -14.77
CA GLY A 539 -3.62 -13.76 -15.11
C GLY A 539 -4.04 -14.25 -16.49
N VAL A 540 -3.33 -15.24 -17.06
CA VAL A 540 -3.59 -15.80 -18.38
C VAL A 540 -3.54 -17.32 -18.34
N ASN A 541 -4.72 -17.94 -18.47
CA ASN A 541 -4.88 -19.39 -18.56
C ASN A 541 -3.79 -20.08 -19.39
N ASP A 542 -2.90 -20.76 -18.68
CA ASP A 542 -1.76 -21.50 -19.18
C ASP A 542 -2.19 -22.85 -19.74
N ASN A 543 -3.11 -23.49 -19.01
CA ASN A 543 -3.52 -24.84 -19.29
C ASN A 543 -5.05 -25.03 -19.14
N GLY A 544 -5.53 -26.24 -19.41
CA GLY A 544 -6.95 -26.64 -19.50
C GLY A 544 -7.99 -25.63 -20.01
N PHE A 545 -9.19 -25.73 -19.43
CA PHE A 545 -10.36 -24.88 -19.68
C PHE A 545 -10.94 -24.54 -18.32
N ASP A 546 -11.39 -23.32 -18.16
CA ASP A 546 -12.05 -22.85 -16.95
C ASP A 546 -13.35 -22.16 -17.41
N SER A 547 -14.48 -22.73 -17.02
CA SER A 547 -15.80 -22.43 -17.58
C SER A 547 -16.55 -21.36 -16.80
N ASP A 548 -16.28 -21.23 -15.51
CA ASP A 548 -16.94 -20.31 -14.58
C ASP A 548 -16.00 -19.23 -14.01
N GLY A 549 -14.69 -19.39 -14.18
CA GLY A 549 -13.69 -18.38 -13.91
C GLY A 549 -13.06 -18.47 -12.53
N ASP A 550 -13.06 -19.65 -11.89
CA ASP A 550 -12.66 -19.83 -10.49
C ASP A 550 -11.17 -20.19 -10.30
N GLY A 551 -10.44 -20.47 -11.39
CA GLY A 551 -9.03 -20.85 -11.36
C GLY A 551 -8.79 -22.35 -11.53
N ILE A 552 -9.80 -23.20 -11.35
CA ILE A 552 -9.65 -24.65 -11.44
C ILE A 552 -9.99 -25.12 -12.86
N ASN A 553 -9.20 -26.05 -13.39
CA ASN A 553 -9.49 -26.68 -14.68
C ASN A 553 -10.81 -27.47 -14.64
N ASP A 554 -11.68 -27.32 -15.65
CA ASP A 554 -12.94 -28.04 -15.89
C ASP A 554 -12.90 -29.56 -15.61
N ASP A 555 -11.73 -30.22 -15.74
CA ASP A 555 -11.60 -31.65 -15.45
C ASP A 555 -11.24 -31.99 -14.00
N ALA A 556 -10.68 -31.03 -13.25
CA ALA A 556 -10.41 -31.06 -11.83
C ALA A 556 -11.53 -30.41 -10.99
N ASP A 557 -12.20 -29.39 -11.52
CA ASP A 557 -13.28 -28.64 -10.88
C ASP A 557 -14.53 -29.51 -10.65
N VAL A 558 -15.15 -29.38 -9.48
CA VAL A 558 -16.36 -30.08 -9.04
C VAL A 558 -17.65 -29.39 -9.50
N ASP A 559 -17.65 -28.08 -9.71
CA ASP A 559 -18.75 -27.23 -10.19
C ASP A 559 -18.33 -26.43 -11.43
N VAL A 560 -18.13 -27.15 -12.54
CA VAL A 560 -17.64 -26.69 -13.86
C VAL A 560 -18.48 -25.56 -14.50
N ASN A 561 -19.50 -25.07 -13.82
CA ASN A 561 -20.37 -24.01 -14.33
C ASN A 561 -20.73 -22.95 -13.29
N GLY A 562 -20.13 -23.00 -12.09
CA GLY A 562 -20.34 -22.04 -11.01
C GLY A 562 -21.80 -21.86 -10.63
N ASP A 563 -22.63 -22.92 -10.73
CA ASP A 563 -24.07 -22.84 -10.43
C ASP A 563 -24.43 -23.25 -8.99
N GLY A 564 -23.41 -23.51 -8.18
CA GLY A 564 -23.48 -23.98 -6.80
C GLY A 564 -23.89 -25.46 -6.73
N THR A 565 -23.79 -26.21 -7.83
CA THR A 565 -24.14 -27.64 -7.85
C THR A 565 -23.05 -28.51 -8.46
N ILE A 566 -22.48 -29.37 -7.60
CA ILE A 566 -21.46 -30.35 -8.02
C ILE A 566 -21.94 -31.15 -9.23
N ASP A 567 -21.22 -31.02 -10.34
CA ASP A 567 -21.50 -31.67 -11.61
C ASP A 567 -20.38 -32.61 -12.09
N ASN A 568 -19.16 -32.49 -11.52
CA ASN A 568 -17.97 -33.22 -11.96
C ASN A 568 -17.15 -33.89 -10.84
N GLY A 569 -17.80 -34.65 -9.95
CA GLY A 569 -17.03 -35.53 -9.07
C GLY A 569 -17.69 -35.84 -7.74
N ALA A 570 -16.91 -36.45 -6.87
CA ALA A 570 -17.07 -36.25 -5.44
C ALA A 570 -15.95 -35.30 -5.02
N ASP A 571 -16.25 -34.59 -3.96
CA ASP A 571 -15.44 -33.57 -3.33
C ASP A 571 -15.59 -33.87 -1.84
N SER A 572 -14.56 -34.44 -1.25
CA SER A 572 -14.64 -35.05 0.07
C SER A 572 -14.47 -34.04 1.19
N ASP A 573 -13.71 -32.98 0.94
CA ASP A 573 -13.32 -31.93 1.87
C ASP A 573 -13.93 -30.56 1.56
N GLY A 574 -14.40 -30.34 0.33
CA GLY A 574 -15.14 -29.15 -0.05
C GLY A 574 -14.27 -28.04 -0.60
N ASP A 575 -13.06 -28.34 -1.08
CA ASP A 575 -12.08 -27.37 -1.57
C ASP A 575 -12.33 -26.91 -3.01
N GLY A 576 -13.23 -27.59 -3.74
CA GLY A 576 -13.54 -27.29 -5.15
C GLY A 576 -12.86 -28.22 -6.15
N ILE A 577 -11.91 -29.06 -5.72
CA ILE A 577 -11.20 -30.03 -6.54
C ILE A 577 -11.82 -31.41 -6.35
N ASN A 578 -12.04 -32.15 -7.44
CA ASN A 578 -12.66 -33.47 -7.33
C ASN A 578 -11.65 -34.52 -6.82
N ASP A 579 -12.11 -35.46 -5.99
CA ASP A 579 -11.31 -36.56 -5.38
C ASP A 579 -10.37 -37.34 -6.34
N ALA A 580 -10.59 -37.25 -7.67
CA ALA A 580 -9.77 -37.95 -8.66
C ALA A 580 -8.57 -37.13 -9.15
N HIS A 581 -8.60 -35.83 -8.92
CA HIS A 581 -7.61 -34.81 -9.25
C HIS A 581 -7.06 -34.11 -8.00
N ASP A 582 -7.80 -34.17 -6.90
CA ASP A 582 -7.38 -33.80 -5.57
C ASP A 582 -6.38 -34.84 -5.01
N THR A 583 -5.15 -34.37 -4.80
CA THR A 583 -4.07 -35.13 -4.17
C THR A 583 -3.95 -34.85 -2.67
N ILE A 584 -4.65 -33.84 -2.16
CA ILE A 584 -4.64 -33.32 -0.78
C ILE A 584 -6.07 -33.38 -0.21
N ASP A 585 -6.54 -34.59 0.12
CA ASP A 585 -7.89 -34.83 0.66
C ASP A 585 -8.01 -34.41 2.14
N ASN A 586 -8.34 -33.13 2.39
CA ASN A 586 -8.49 -32.50 3.71
C ASN A 586 -9.69 -33.04 4.53
N SER A 587 -10.45 -33.99 4.00
CA SER A 587 -11.64 -34.55 4.67
C SER A 587 -11.30 -35.41 5.87
N LYS A 588 -10.00 -35.67 6.04
CA LYS A 588 -9.39 -36.30 7.20
C LYS A 588 -8.34 -35.36 7.77
N ASP A 589 -8.70 -34.15 8.14
CA ASP A 589 -7.91 -33.32 9.05
C ASP A 589 -8.59 -33.37 10.44
N LYS A 590 -8.02 -34.15 11.36
CA LYS A 590 -8.63 -34.42 12.66
C LYS A 590 -8.38 -33.31 13.67
N ASP A 591 -7.38 -32.48 13.45
CA ASP A 591 -6.91 -31.48 14.37
C ASP A 591 -6.98 -30.05 13.84
N GLY A 592 -7.39 -29.87 12.58
CA GLY A 592 -7.93 -28.64 12.03
C GLY A 592 -6.88 -27.66 11.53
N ASP A 593 -5.64 -28.13 11.33
CA ASP A 593 -4.47 -27.31 11.00
C ASP A 593 -4.27 -27.13 9.49
N GLY A 594 -5.21 -27.59 8.68
CA GLY A 594 -5.14 -27.50 7.23
C GLY A 594 -4.33 -28.61 6.56
N LEU A 595 -3.79 -29.57 7.33
CA LEU A 595 -3.08 -30.73 6.80
C LEU A 595 -3.89 -32.03 6.96
N PRO A 596 -4.06 -32.84 5.90
CA PRO A 596 -4.73 -34.14 6.06
C PRO A 596 -3.94 -35.11 6.94
N ASP A 597 -4.59 -35.83 7.88
CA ASP A 597 -4.14 -36.98 8.71
C ASP A 597 -3.23 -37.98 7.93
N ASP A 598 -3.41 -38.09 6.61
CA ASP A 598 -2.64 -38.92 5.70
C ASP A 598 -1.16 -38.50 5.61
N VAL A 599 -0.94 -37.19 5.62
CA VAL A 599 0.31 -36.48 5.34
C VAL A 599 0.80 -35.72 6.57
N ASP A 600 -0.10 -35.34 7.48
CA ASP A 600 0.18 -34.67 8.74
C ASP A 600 1.03 -35.55 9.69
N PRO A 601 2.26 -35.12 10.02
CA PRO A 601 3.14 -35.82 10.96
C PRO A 601 2.71 -35.71 12.44
N ASP A 602 1.84 -34.76 12.80
CA ASP A 602 1.49 -34.40 14.17
C ASP A 602 0.04 -34.69 14.62
N ASP A 603 -0.95 -34.98 13.75
CA ASP A 603 -2.28 -35.69 13.79
C ASP A 603 -3.04 -35.83 15.14
N ASN A 604 -2.61 -35.13 16.16
CA ASN A 604 -3.06 -35.18 17.54
C ASN A 604 -2.80 -33.82 18.22
N ASN A 605 -2.47 -32.81 17.44
CA ASN A 605 -1.87 -31.59 17.88
C ASN A 605 -2.54 -30.39 17.20
N PRO A 606 -3.82 -30.13 17.56
CA PRO A 606 -4.62 -29.11 16.90
C PRO A 606 -3.95 -27.76 16.96
N ASP A 607 -4.01 -27.09 15.83
CA ASP A 607 -3.57 -25.73 15.50
C ASP A 607 -4.77 -25.15 14.75
N THR A 608 -5.73 -24.65 15.54
CA THR A 608 -7.09 -24.36 15.05
C THR A 608 -7.11 -23.11 14.15
N ASP A 609 -6.08 -22.29 14.20
CA ASP A 609 -5.89 -21.03 13.47
C ASP A 609 -4.84 -21.09 12.36
N GLY A 610 -4.05 -22.17 12.27
CA GLY A 610 -3.16 -22.47 11.14
C GLY A 610 -1.87 -21.66 11.15
N ASP A 611 -1.41 -21.22 12.32
CA ASP A 611 -0.23 -20.35 12.48
C ASP A 611 1.09 -21.16 12.62
N GLY A 612 1.00 -22.49 12.62
CA GLY A 612 2.12 -23.42 12.80
C GLY A 612 2.46 -23.69 14.27
N ILE A 613 1.68 -23.18 15.22
CA ILE A 613 1.77 -23.37 16.66
C ILE A 613 0.55 -24.16 17.15
N LYS A 614 0.77 -25.09 18.07
CA LYS A 614 -0.35 -25.89 18.60
C LYS A 614 -1.20 -25.09 19.59
N ASP A 615 -2.52 -25.34 19.57
CA ASP A 615 -3.55 -24.92 20.55
C ASP A 615 -3.11 -25.02 22.02
N GLY A 616 -2.23 -25.99 22.31
CA GLY A 616 -1.76 -26.30 23.66
C GLY A 616 -0.53 -25.51 24.11
N ASP A 617 0.15 -24.84 23.18
CA ASP A 617 1.29 -23.95 23.40
C ASP A 617 0.94 -22.48 23.14
N ASP A 618 -0.24 -22.16 22.58
CA ASP A 618 -0.86 -20.82 22.65
C ASP A 618 -1.11 -20.45 24.11
N VAL A 619 -0.69 -19.24 24.46
CA VAL A 619 -0.55 -18.79 25.86
C VAL A 619 -1.68 -17.89 26.27
#